data_AF-A0A920NXI9-F1
#
_entry.id   AF-A0A920NXI9-F1
#
_cell.length_a   1.000
_cell.length_b   1.000
_cell.length_c   1.000
_cell.angle_alpha   90.00
_cell.angle_beta   90.00
_cell.angle_gamma   90.00
#
_symmetry.space_group_name_H-M   'P 1'
#
loop_
_entity.id
_entity.type
_entity.pdbx_description
1 polymer ?
#
loop_
_entity_poly.entity_id
_entity_poly.type
_entity_poly.pdbx_seq_one_letter_code
_entity_poly.pdbx_strand_id
1 'polypeptide(L)'
;MPLISYEWFPKTAKYFLQEYDFPVFPDDFAYYLLKDNKTLVMISAVKSLKANFKFDIVEKKLELYPINGKFDFIISSIAKNCGHYEFKEHYKCSFYKPLISSTLIN
;
A
#
# COMPACT_ATOMS: atom_id res chain seq x y z
N MET A 1 -14.31 6.38 10.21
CA MET A 1 -14.45 4.94 9.89
C MET A 1 -13.18 4.52 9.16
N PRO A 2 -12.52 3.42 9.56
CA PRO A 2 -11.24 3.03 8.97
C PRO A 2 -11.39 2.74 7.47
N LEU A 3 -10.35 3.06 6.70
CA LEU A 3 -10.32 2.87 5.24
C LEU A 3 -10.39 1.38 4.88
N ILE A 4 -9.72 0.55 5.67
CA ILE A 4 -9.71 -0.90 5.59
C ILE A 4 -9.99 -1.40 7.01
N SER A 5 -11.08 -2.13 7.21
CA SER A 5 -11.49 -2.61 8.54
C SER A 5 -11.19 -4.10 8.73
N TYR A 6 -11.03 -4.51 9.99
CA TYR A 6 -10.85 -5.92 10.38
C TYR A 6 -12.09 -6.79 10.07
N GLU A 7 -13.26 -6.19 9.86
CA GLU A 7 -14.45 -6.95 9.48
C GLU A 7 -14.58 -7.14 7.97
N TRP A 8 -14.25 -6.11 7.19
CA TRP A 8 -14.42 -6.10 5.75
C TRP A 8 -13.26 -6.80 5.04
N PHE A 9 -12.02 -6.46 5.41
CA PHE A 9 -10.84 -6.90 4.66
C PHE A 9 -10.67 -8.42 4.61
N PRO A 10 -10.75 -9.16 5.73
CA PRO A 10 -10.58 -10.61 5.68
C PRO A 10 -11.64 -11.31 4.82
N LYS A 11 -12.89 -10.81 4.85
CA LYS A 11 -14.00 -11.34 4.04
C LYS A 11 -13.73 -11.14 2.56
N THR A 12 -13.29 -9.94 2.18
CA THR A 12 -13.00 -9.61 0.78
C THR A 12 -11.74 -10.29 0.27
N ALA A 13 -10.67 -10.30 1.05
CA ALA A 13 -9.40 -10.94 0.68
C ALA A 13 -9.55 -12.45 0.50
N LYS A 14 -10.39 -13.13 1.31
CA LYS A 14 -10.61 -14.58 1.22
C LYS A 14 -11.15 -15.05 -0.13
N TYR A 15 -11.87 -14.20 -0.87
CA TYR A 15 -12.29 -14.53 -2.24
C TYR A 15 -11.12 -14.77 -3.19
N PHE A 16 -10.00 -14.08 -2.95
CA PHE A 16 -8.78 -14.19 -3.74
C PHE A 16 -7.79 -15.22 -3.18
N LEU A 17 -7.95 -15.61 -1.90
CA LEU A 17 -7.03 -16.45 -1.15
C LEU A 17 -7.65 -17.81 -0.81
N GLN A 18 -8.32 -18.44 -1.79
CA GLN A 18 -9.09 -19.66 -1.57
C GLN A 18 -8.22 -20.84 -1.08
N GLU A 19 -6.94 -20.86 -1.47
CA GLU A 19 -5.98 -21.91 -1.10
C GLU A 19 -5.18 -21.59 0.18
N TYR A 20 -5.47 -20.46 0.84
CA TYR A 20 -4.78 -20.05 2.07
C TYR A 20 -5.66 -20.30 3.30
N ASP A 21 -5.26 -21.28 4.12
CA ASP A 21 -6.07 -21.77 5.23
C ASP A 21 -6.02 -20.89 6.49
N PHE A 22 -5.05 -19.98 6.58
CA PHE A 22 -4.86 -19.14 7.76
C PHE A 22 -5.70 -17.85 7.69
N PRO A 23 -6.07 -17.27 8.85
CA PRO A 23 -6.68 -15.95 8.87
C PRO A 23 -5.73 -14.91 8.24
N VAL A 24 -6.33 -13.90 7.61
CA VAL A 24 -5.63 -12.84 6.91
C VAL A 24 -6.10 -11.52 7.50
N PHE A 25 -5.17 -10.70 7.93
CA PHE A 25 -5.41 -9.42 8.58
C PHE A 25 -4.87 -8.26 7.74
N PRO A 26 -5.41 -7.04 7.92
CA PRO A 26 -4.83 -5.85 7.33
C PRO A 26 -3.33 -5.71 7.63
N ASP A 27 -2.88 -6.10 8.83
CA ASP A 27 -1.47 -5.97 9.27
C ASP A 27 -0.51 -6.93 8.57
N ASP A 28 -1.01 -7.97 7.90
CA ASP A 28 -0.19 -8.91 7.12
C ASP A 28 0.40 -8.27 5.86
N PHE A 29 0.07 -7.00 5.59
CA PHE A 29 0.46 -6.27 4.39
C PHE A 29 1.17 -4.95 4.71
N ALA A 30 2.19 -4.64 3.92
CA ALA A 30 2.75 -3.30 3.83
C ALA A 30 1.96 -2.46 2.81
N TYR A 31 1.65 -1.22 3.17
CA TYR A 31 0.81 -0.32 2.38
C TYR A 31 1.63 0.76 1.69
N TYR A 32 1.38 0.97 0.39
CA TYR A 32 1.99 2.01 -0.42
C TYR A 32 0.93 2.80 -1.16
N LEU A 33 0.76 4.07 -0.78
CA LEU A 33 -0.11 4.99 -1.51
C LEU A 33 0.62 5.47 -2.78
N LEU A 34 0.00 5.30 -3.94
CA LEU A 34 0.55 5.78 -5.20
C LEU A 34 0.35 7.30 -5.35
N LYS A 35 1.09 7.90 -6.29
CA LYS A 35 1.07 9.35 -6.57
C LYS A 35 -0.31 9.88 -6.99
N ASP A 36 -1.20 9.00 -7.47
CA ASP A 36 -2.58 9.34 -7.81
C ASP A 36 -3.46 9.64 -6.57
N ASN A 37 -2.96 9.38 -5.36
CA ASN A 37 -3.67 9.48 -4.07
C ASN A 37 -4.98 8.68 -4.02
N LYS A 38 -5.15 7.72 -4.93
CA LYS A 38 -6.36 6.91 -5.10
C LYS A 38 -6.06 5.42 -4.95
N THR A 39 -4.85 5.00 -5.31
CA THR A 39 -4.46 3.59 -5.30
C THR A 39 -3.57 3.27 -4.11
N LEU A 40 -3.98 2.29 -3.31
CA LEU A 40 -3.15 1.64 -2.29
C LEU A 40 -2.65 0.29 -2.82
N VAL A 41 -1.34 0.11 -2.91
CA VAL A 41 -0.72 -1.19 -3.15
C VAL A 41 -0.43 -1.83 -1.80
N MET A 42 -0.90 -3.07 -1.63
CA MET A 42 -0.74 -3.89 -0.43
C MET A 42 0.18 -5.05 -0.76
N ILE A 43 1.39 -5.02 -0.22
CA ILE A 43 2.40 -6.06 -0.43
C ILE A 43 2.41 -6.99 0.77
N SER A 44 2.23 -8.29 0.55
CA SER A 44 2.26 -9.27 1.64
C SER A 44 3.60 -9.23 2.36
N ALA A 45 3.56 -9.05 3.68
CA ALA A 45 4.70 -9.19 4.58
C ALA A 45 4.92 -10.66 5.02
N VAL A 46 3.95 -11.53 4.75
CA VAL A 46 3.93 -12.93 5.14
C VAL A 46 4.39 -13.81 3.98
N LYS A 47 5.54 -14.49 4.13
CA LYS A 47 6.14 -15.29 3.04
C LYS A 47 5.26 -16.43 2.52
N SER A 48 4.43 -17.04 3.37
CA SER A 48 3.48 -18.09 2.97
C SER A 48 2.32 -17.55 2.15
N LEU A 49 1.99 -16.26 2.32
CA LEU A 49 0.91 -15.57 1.63
C LEU A 49 1.46 -14.95 0.33
N LYS A 50 1.41 -15.73 -0.75
CA LYS A 50 1.87 -15.34 -2.08
C LYS A 50 0.83 -14.53 -2.85
N ALA A 51 0.33 -13.46 -2.25
CA ALA A 51 -0.65 -12.58 -2.88
C ALA A 51 -0.37 -11.14 -2.50
N ASN A 52 -0.48 -10.24 -3.47
CA ASN A 52 -0.49 -8.80 -3.24
C ASN A 52 -1.84 -8.27 -3.68
N PHE A 53 -2.23 -7.13 -3.14
CA PHE A 53 -3.48 -6.48 -3.53
C PHE A 53 -3.26 -5.05 -4.01
N LYS A 54 -4.18 -4.60 -4.84
CA LYS A 54 -4.40 -3.20 -5.18
C LYS A 54 -5.78 -2.83 -4.65
N PHE A 55 -5.84 -1.74 -3.90
CA PHE A 55 -7.07 -1.20 -3.36
C PHE A 55 -7.32 0.20 -3.91
N ASP A 56 -8.47 0.39 -4.54
CA ASP A 56 -8.96 1.70 -4.98
C ASP A 56 -9.73 2.35 -3.83
N ILE A 57 -9.21 3.46 -3.30
CA ILE A 57 -9.79 4.20 -2.16
C ILE A 57 -11.17 4.77 -2.50
N VAL A 58 -11.35 5.23 -3.73
CA VAL A 58 -12.57 5.94 -4.16
C VAL A 58 -13.68 4.93 -4.44
N GLU A 59 -13.35 3.89 -5.21
CA GLU A 59 -14.30 2.83 -5.59
C GLU A 59 -14.48 1.78 -4.48
N LYS A 60 -13.61 1.79 -3.45
CA LYS A 60 -13.54 0.77 -2.39
C LYS A 60 -13.40 -0.64 -2.95
N LYS A 61 -12.61 -0.80 -4.00
CA LYS A 61 -12.45 -2.05 -4.74
C LYS A 61 -11.10 -2.69 -4.44
N LEU A 62 -11.11 -3.97 -4.07
CA LEU A 62 -9.91 -4.78 -3.87
C LEU A 62 -9.69 -5.68 -5.09
N GLU A 63 -8.47 -5.71 -5.61
CA GLU A 63 -8.07 -6.52 -6.75
C GLU A 63 -6.71 -7.18 -6.49
N LEU A 64 -6.43 -8.30 -7.16
CA LEU A 64 -5.11 -8.91 -7.13
C LEU A 64 -4.07 -8.01 -7.81
N TYR A 65 -2.92 -7.89 -7.18
CA TYR A 65 -1.78 -7.17 -7.73
C TYR A 65 -0.67 -8.16 -8.12
N PRO A 66 -0.01 -7.97 -9.29
CA PRO A 66 0.97 -8.91 -9.79
C PRO A 66 2.12 -9.18 -8.80
N ILE A 67 2.60 -10.42 -8.75
CA ILE A 67 3.69 -10.86 -7.85
C ILE A 67 5.05 -10.87 -8.58
N ASN A 68 5.00 -10.85 -9.92
CA ASN A 68 6.14 -10.74 -10.81
C ASN A 68 6.95 -9.51 -10.42
N GLY A 69 8.14 -9.75 -9.83
CA GLY A 69 8.92 -8.84 -9.00
C GLY A 69 9.50 -7.58 -9.66
N LYS A 70 8.88 -7.11 -10.74
CA LYS A 70 9.08 -5.78 -11.28
C LYS A 70 7.94 -4.89 -10.80
N PHE A 71 8.01 -4.60 -9.51
CA PHE A 71 7.19 -3.57 -8.92
C PHE A 71 7.65 -2.22 -9.50
N ASP A 72 6.92 -1.70 -10.50
CA ASP A 72 7.21 -0.42 -11.15
C ASP A 72 6.94 0.80 -10.24
N PHE A 73 6.80 0.58 -8.93
CA PHE A 73 6.74 1.65 -7.94
C PHE A 73 8.10 1.80 -7.26
N ILE A 74 8.60 3.04 -7.23
CA ILE A 74 9.78 3.40 -6.45
C ILE A 74 9.41 3.20 -4.97
N ILE A 75 9.79 2.05 -4.39
CA ILE A 75 9.77 1.85 -2.93
C ILE A 75 10.91 2.69 -2.36
N SER A 76 10.62 3.96 -2.15
CA SER A 76 11.48 4.77 -1.33
C SER A 76 11.05 4.53 0.12
N SER A 77 11.78 3.66 0.82
CA SER A 77 11.71 3.55 2.28
C SER A 77 11.88 4.92 2.97
N ILE A 78 12.48 5.88 2.26
CA ILE A 78 12.36 7.32 2.46
C ILE A 78 12.34 7.97 1.07
N ALA A 79 11.24 8.64 0.70
CA ALA A 79 11.21 9.40 -0.55
C ALA A 79 12.05 10.66 -0.36
N LYS A 80 13.27 10.68 -0.91
CA LYS A 80 14.07 11.90 -1.02
C LYS A 80 13.63 12.62 -2.29
N ASN A 81 12.83 13.66 -2.15
CA ASN A 81 12.52 14.57 -3.26
C ASN A 81 13.43 15.78 -3.16
N CYS A 82 14.23 15.99 -4.19
CA CYS A 82 15.11 17.14 -4.27
C CYS A 82 14.89 17.89 -5.57
N GLY A 83 14.82 19.21 -5.48
CA GLY A 83 14.70 20.05 -6.65
C GLY A 83 14.51 21.51 -6.32
N HIS A 84 14.31 22.29 -7.38
CA HIS A 84 13.84 23.65 -7.32
C HIS A 84 12.34 23.62 -7.61
N TYR A 85 11.51 24.06 -6.66
CA TYR A 85 10.07 24.16 -6.92
C TYR A 85 9.78 25.32 -7.89
N GLU A 86 10.58 26.38 -7.80
CA GLU A 86 10.55 27.53 -8.70
C GLU A 86 11.96 27.91 -9.15
N PHE A 87 12.04 28.61 -10.29
CA PHE A 87 13.31 29.00 -10.92
C PHE A 87 14.22 29.87 -10.02
N LYS A 88 13.65 30.56 -9.02
CA LYS A 88 14.36 31.43 -8.08
C LYS A 88 14.57 30.81 -6.70
N GLU A 89 14.06 29.62 -6.44
CA GLU A 89 14.27 28.97 -5.13
C GLU A 89 15.64 28.31 -5.04
N HIS A 90 16.14 28.17 -3.80
CA HIS A 90 17.30 27.33 -3.52
C HIS A 90 16.95 25.84 -3.68
N TYR A 91 17.95 25.03 -4.04
CA TYR A 91 17.80 23.58 -4.13
C TYR A 91 17.42 23.03 -2.75
N LYS A 92 16.22 22.44 -2.64
CA LYS A 92 15.70 21.88 -1.40
C LYS A 92 15.56 20.37 -1.53
N CYS A 93 15.87 19.67 -0.46
CA CYS A 93 15.68 18.23 -0.33
C CYS A 93 14.74 17.95 0.85
N SER A 94 13.64 17.25 0.57
CA SER A 94 12.69 16.80 1.58
C SER A 94 12.68 15.28 1.62
N PHE A 95 12.70 14.74 2.84
CA PHE A 95 12.56 13.32 3.10
C PHE A 95 11.11 13.05 3.51
N TYR A 96 10.39 12.24 2.74
CA TYR A 96 9.06 11.79 3.11
C TYR A 96 9.15 10.37 3.66
N LYS A 97 8.67 10.22 4.89
CA LYS A 97 8.38 8.90 5.44
C LYS A 97 7.19 8.34 4.66
N PRO A 98 7.24 7.10 4.14
CA PRO A 98 6.06 6.47 3.58
C PRO A 98 4.95 6.50 4.64
N LEU A 99 3.74 6.84 4.20
CA LEU A 99 2.56 6.97 5.07
C LEU A 99 2.25 5.59 5.67
N ILE A 100 2.84 5.31 6.84
CA ILE A 100 2.32 4.31 7.76
C ILE A 100 1.03 4.93 8.30
N SER A 101 -0.10 4.37 7.89
CA SER A 101 -1.42 4.84 8.29
C SER A 101 -1.51 4.95 9.82
N SER A 102 -1.80 6.15 10.32
CA SER A 102 -2.22 6.39 11.71
C SER A 102 -3.65 5.89 11.99
N THR A 103 -4.26 5.16 11.05
CA THR A 103 -5.55 4.47 11.20
C THR A 103 -5.41 2.94 11.07
N LEU A 104 -4.20 2.43 10.79
CA LEU A 104 -3.83 1.01 10.97
C LEU A 104 -3.17 0.78 12.33
N ILE A 105 -2.53 1.81 12.88
CA ILE A 105 -2.11 1.86 14.28
C ILE A 105 -3.18 2.66 15.00
N ASN A 106 -3.84 2.04 15.98
CA ASN A 106 -4.58 2.77 17.00
C ASN A 106 -3.61 3.14 18.13
#